data_AF-A0A7L5DKB9-F1
#
_entry.id   AF-A0A7L5DKB9-F1
#
_cell.length_a   1.000
_cell.length_b   1.000
_cell.length_c   1.000
_cell.angle_alpha   90.00
_cell.angle_beta   90.00
_cell.angle_gamma   90.00
#
_symmetry.space_group_name_H-M   'P 1'
#
loop_
_entity.id
_entity.type
_entity.pdbx_description
1 polymer ?
#
loop_
_entity_poly.entity_id
_entity_poly.type
_entity_poly.pdbx_seq_one_letter_code
_entity_poly.pdbx_strand_id
1 'polypeptide(L)'
;MDFDASGYLLPHNILTSDVFTLEQVFVLGLSESTTRRALFERYLQYNDTLRQLIPAGFRQWVDGSFISRKLNPRDIDFLTFVDYQLYENHESAFDELRRIRLDRSFGIDGYFVKVYPNTHRLYNDYQSDLIEWQYQFGTTRKHESKGFLEITI
;
A
#
# COMPACT_ATOMS: atom_id res chain seq x y z
N MET A 1 5.97 -2.37 -16.87
CA MET A 1 6.74 -1.87 -15.71
C MET A 1 8.11 -2.49 -15.78
N ASP A 2 9.14 -1.69 -15.50
CA ASP A 2 10.53 -2.11 -15.62
C ASP A 2 11.14 -2.35 -14.24
N PHE A 3 12.22 -3.15 -14.19
CA PHE A 3 12.89 -3.51 -12.95
C PHE A 3 14.40 -3.41 -13.12
N ASP A 4 15.08 -3.03 -12.04
CA ASP A 4 16.53 -3.08 -12.00
C ASP A 4 17.08 -4.52 -11.85
N ALA A 5 18.41 -4.66 -11.84
CA ALA A 5 19.08 -5.94 -11.69
C ALA A 5 18.79 -6.63 -10.34
N SER A 6 18.41 -5.89 -9.31
CA SER A 6 18.00 -6.39 -8.00
C SER A 6 16.51 -6.76 -7.95
N GLY A 7 15.76 -6.47 -9.01
CA GLY A 7 14.34 -6.78 -9.13
C GLY A 7 13.42 -5.74 -8.48
N TYR A 8 13.90 -4.53 -8.21
CA TYR A 8 13.09 -3.42 -7.73
C TYR A 8 12.51 -2.59 -8.88
N LEU A 9 11.34 -2.01 -8.65
CA LEU A 9 10.58 -1.27 -9.65
C LEU A 9 11.34 -0.01 -10.10
N LEU A 10 11.37 0.24 -11.40
CA LEU A 10 11.87 1.45 -12.03
C LEU A 10 10.73 2.30 -12.62
N PRO A 11 10.86 3.65 -12.63
CA PRO A 11 11.94 4.41 -11.99
C PRO A 11 11.87 4.35 -10.45
N HIS A 12 12.96 4.74 -9.78
CA HIS A 12 13.04 4.74 -8.31
C HIS A 12 12.29 5.92 -7.67
N ASN A 13 11.00 6.04 -7.97
CA ASN A 13 10.10 7.07 -7.47
C ASN A 13 8.67 6.49 -7.27
N ILE A 14 7.69 7.36 -7.04
CA ILE A 14 6.28 6.97 -6.99
C ILE A 14 5.73 6.86 -8.41
N LEU A 15 5.17 5.70 -8.77
CA LEU A 15 4.50 5.49 -10.05
C LEU A 15 2.98 5.39 -9.83
N THR A 16 2.22 6.23 -10.52
CA THR A 16 0.75 6.11 -10.55
C THR A 16 0.34 4.87 -11.36
N SER A 17 -0.58 4.08 -10.83
CA SER A 17 -1.12 2.88 -11.47
C SER A 17 -2.55 2.57 -11.00
N ASP A 18 -3.08 1.42 -11.40
CA ASP A 18 -4.42 0.95 -11.07
C ASP A 18 -4.40 -0.51 -10.60
N VAL A 19 -5.51 -0.95 -10.00
CA VAL A 19 -5.66 -2.31 -9.46
C VAL A 19 -5.53 -3.37 -10.56
N PHE A 20 -5.99 -3.05 -11.78
CA PHE A 20 -5.88 -3.96 -12.93
C PHE A 20 -4.42 -4.21 -13.30
N THR A 21 -3.61 -3.15 -13.41
CA THR A 21 -2.18 -3.22 -13.69
C THR A 21 -1.44 -3.94 -12.57
N LEU A 22 -1.83 -3.71 -11.31
CA LEU A 22 -1.29 -4.44 -10.16
C LEU A 22 -1.47 -5.96 -10.33
N GLU A 23 -2.65 -6.41 -10.75
CA GLU A 23 -2.90 -7.83 -11.04
C GLU A 23 -2.11 -8.35 -12.25
N GLN A 24 -2.19 -7.64 -13.38
CA GLN A 24 -1.56 -8.08 -14.63
C GLN A 24 -0.06 -8.26 -14.47
N VAL A 25 0.62 -7.30 -13.84
CA VAL A 25 2.08 -7.31 -13.71
C VAL A 25 2.53 -8.21 -12.57
N PHE A 26 1.93 -8.09 -11.39
CA PHE A 26 2.45 -8.69 -10.17
C PHE A 26 1.71 -9.95 -9.72
N VAL A 27 0.70 -10.40 -10.44
CA VAL A 27 0.02 -11.68 -10.18
C VAL A 27 0.09 -12.57 -11.40
N LEU A 28 -0.45 -12.11 -12.53
CA LEU A 28 -0.52 -12.92 -13.76
C LEU A 28 0.82 -12.98 -14.48
N GLY A 29 1.58 -11.88 -14.50
CA GLY A 29 2.92 -11.81 -15.08
C GLY A 29 3.97 -12.65 -14.34
N LEU A 30 3.66 -13.14 -13.14
CA LEU A 30 4.52 -13.99 -12.30
C LEU A 30 3.77 -15.30 -11.98
N SER A 31 3.28 -15.98 -13.01
CA SER A 31 2.41 -17.16 -12.92
C SER A 31 3.00 -18.36 -12.15
N GLU A 32 4.32 -18.43 -12.02
CA GLU A 32 5.03 -19.46 -11.23
C GLU A 32 4.95 -19.22 -9.71
N SER A 33 4.48 -18.05 -9.28
CA SER A 33 4.30 -17.74 -7.87
C SER A 33 3.17 -18.55 -7.25
N THR A 34 3.42 -19.09 -6.07
CA THR A 34 2.42 -19.81 -5.28
C THR A 34 1.68 -18.91 -4.27
N THR A 35 2.14 -17.69 -4.01
CA THR A 35 1.55 -16.82 -2.97
C THR A 35 0.78 -15.61 -3.51
N ARG A 36 1.23 -15.00 -4.62
CA ARG A 36 0.70 -13.73 -5.16
C ARG A 36 -0.81 -13.70 -5.38
N ARG A 37 -1.39 -14.76 -5.95
CA ARG A 37 -2.83 -14.83 -6.21
C ARG A 37 -3.64 -14.74 -4.92
N ALA A 38 -3.32 -15.57 -3.93
CA ALA A 38 -4.02 -15.58 -2.65
C ALA A 38 -3.86 -14.25 -1.89
N LEU A 39 -2.66 -13.67 -1.94
CA LEU A 39 -2.39 -12.35 -1.34
C LEU A 39 -3.22 -11.25 -2.01
N PHE A 40 -3.29 -11.26 -3.35
CA PHE A 40 -4.05 -10.28 -4.10
C PHE A 40 -5.56 -10.41 -3.86
N GLU A 41 -6.09 -11.63 -3.83
CA GLU A 41 -7.50 -11.88 -3.50
C GLU A 41 -7.87 -11.35 -2.10
N ARG A 42 -7.01 -11.54 -1.10
CA ARG A 42 -7.21 -11.00 0.25
C ARG A 42 -7.10 -9.48 0.29
N TYR A 43 -6.21 -8.90 -0.51
CA TYR A 43 -6.13 -7.45 -0.69
C TYR A 43 -7.40 -6.87 -1.31
N LEU A 44 -8.00 -7.55 -2.30
CA LEU A 44 -9.29 -7.16 -2.85
C LEU A 44 -10.40 -7.23 -1.77
N GLN A 45 -10.47 -8.32 -0.99
CA GLN A 45 -11.43 -8.46 0.12
C GLN A 45 -11.27 -7.37 1.18
N TYR A 46 -10.02 -7.03 1.52
CA TYR A 46 -9.71 -5.94 2.43
C TYR A 46 -10.24 -4.61 1.87
N ASN A 47 -9.97 -4.33 0.59
CA ASN A 47 -10.38 -3.09 -0.07
C ASN A 47 -11.90 -3.00 -0.26
N ASP A 48 -12.60 -4.10 -0.49
CA ASP A 48 -14.06 -4.13 -0.54
C ASP A 48 -14.68 -3.72 0.81
N THR A 49 -14.07 -4.16 1.92
CA THR A 49 -14.48 -3.72 3.26
C THR A 49 -14.17 -2.24 3.46
N LEU A 50 -12.99 -1.79 3.06
CA LEU A 50 -12.57 -0.40 3.19
C LEU A 50 -13.43 0.57 2.35
N ARG A 51 -13.89 0.16 1.16
CA ARG A 51 -14.83 0.93 0.33
C ARG A 51 -16.17 1.19 1.01
N GLN A 52 -16.59 0.33 1.95
CA GLN A 52 -17.81 0.58 2.73
C GLN A 52 -17.61 1.76 3.71
N LEU A 53 -16.37 1.96 4.20
CA LEU A 53 -16.01 3.09 5.06
C LEU A 53 -15.68 4.35 4.26
N ILE A 54 -15.10 4.19 3.05
CA ILE A 54 -14.66 5.29 2.19
C ILE A 54 -15.30 5.16 0.79
N PRO A 55 -16.61 5.40 0.65
CA PRO A 55 -17.34 5.16 -0.59
C PRO A 55 -16.97 6.11 -1.74
N ALA A 56 -16.35 7.25 -1.42
CA ALA A 56 -15.85 8.20 -2.42
C ALA A 56 -14.57 7.72 -3.14
N GLY A 57 -14.06 6.55 -2.75
CA GLY A 57 -12.77 6.04 -3.20
C GLY A 57 -11.63 6.56 -2.33
N PHE A 58 -10.47 5.93 -2.49
CA PHE A 58 -9.28 6.24 -1.71
C PHE A 58 -8.01 5.97 -2.51
N ARG A 59 -6.91 6.45 -1.97
CA ARG A 59 -5.59 6.27 -2.54
C ARG A 59 -4.78 5.34 -1.64
N GLN A 60 -4.05 4.42 -2.27
CA GLN A 60 -3.07 3.58 -1.60
C GLN A 60 -1.69 3.73 -2.20
N TRP A 61 -0.66 3.76 -1.35
CA TRP A 61 0.69 3.43 -1.78
C TRP A 61 0.94 1.95 -1.55
N VAL A 62 1.40 1.22 -2.57
CA VAL A 62 1.68 -0.21 -2.49
C VAL A 62 3.16 -0.43 -2.72
N ASP A 63 3.77 -1.24 -1.85
CA ASP A 63 5.21 -1.44 -1.82
C ASP A 63 5.59 -2.89 -1.44
N GLY A 64 6.88 -3.08 -1.15
CA GLY A 64 7.44 -4.25 -0.54
C GLY A 64 7.73 -5.32 -1.56
N SER A 65 7.77 -6.55 -1.07
CA SER A 65 8.18 -7.66 -1.92
C SER A 65 7.12 -8.05 -2.95
N PHE A 66 5.86 -7.66 -2.72
CA PHE A 66 4.76 -7.90 -3.66
C PHE A 66 4.97 -7.17 -4.99
N ILE A 67 5.42 -5.92 -4.99
CA ILE A 67 5.67 -5.19 -6.25
C ILE A 67 7.11 -5.31 -6.78
N SER A 68 7.84 -6.33 -6.33
CA SER A 68 9.19 -6.65 -6.80
C SER A 68 9.20 -7.92 -7.67
N ARG A 69 10.36 -8.28 -8.23
CA ARG A 69 10.56 -9.58 -8.92
C ARG A 69 10.70 -10.78 -7.99
N LYS A 70 10.62 -10.61 -6.66
CA LYS A 70 10.65 -11.74 -5.73
C LYS A 70 9.48 -12.67 -6.03
N LEU A 71 9.76 -13.93 -6.38
CA LEU A 71 8.73 -14.85 -6.85
C LEU A 71 7.58 -15.02 -5.85
N ASN A 72 7.89 -15.35 -4.60
CA ASN A 72 6.90 -15.60 -3.54
C ASN A 72 7.01 -14.55 -2.42
N PRO A 73 6.30 -13.41 -2.51
CA PRO A 73 6.14 -12.47 -1.39
C PRO A 73 5.36 -13.12 -0.24
N ARG A 74 5.56 -12.60 0.97
CA ARG A 74 4.88 -13.10 2.19
C ARG A 74 3.57 -12.36 2.46
N ASP A 75 3.50 -11.12 2.03
CA ASP A 75 2.49 -10.14 2.33
C ASP A 75 2.39 -9.10 1.18
N ILE A 76 1.37 -8.25 1.26
CA ILE A 76 1.26 -7.01 0.50
C ILE A 76 1.36 -5.84 1.48
N ASP A 77 2.36 -4.99 1.27
CA ASP A 77 2.60 -3.79 2.07
C ASP A 77 1.89 -2.60 1.44
N PHE A 78 1.10 -1.85 2.20
CA PHE A 78 0.48 -0.61 1.70
C PHE A 78 0.14 0.44 2.76
N LEU A 79 0.02 1.69 2.31
CA LEU A 79 -0.53 2.81 3.07
C LEU A 79 -1.83 3.26 2.44
N THR A 80 -2.87 3.48 3.24
CA THR A 80 -4.14 4.06 2.80
C THR A 80 -4.25 5.49 3.31
N PHE A 81 -4.48 6.43 2.41
CA PHE A 81 -4.72 7.83 2.76
C PHE A 81 -6.21 8.05 3.05
N VAL A 82 -6.52 8.55 4.25
CA VAL A 82 -7.89 8.72 4.73
C VAL A 82 -8.06 10.13 5.26
N ASP A 83 -9.16 10.81 4.92
CA ASP A 83 -9.50 12.08 5.55
C ASP A 83 -9.54 11.94 7.08
N TYR A 84 -8.91 12.87 7.79
CA TYR A 84 -8.78 12.74 9.24
C TYR A 84 -10.14 12.75 9.97
N GLN A 85 -11.11 13.53 9.50
CA GLN A 85 -12.44 13.60 10.13
C GLN A 85 -13.18 12.30 9.91
N LEU A 86 -13.10 11.73 8.69
CA LEU A 86 -13.69 10.42 8.40
C LEU A 86 -13.10 9.34 9.31
N TYR A 87 -11.77 9.34 9.48
CA TYR A 87 -11.09 8.40 10.36
C TYR A 87 -11.56 8.56 11.81
N GLU A 88 -11.50 9.78 12.36
CA GLU A 88 -11.85 10.05 13.76
C GLU A 88 -13.32 9.75 14.06
N ASN A 89 -14.22 9.98 13.10
CA ASN A 89 -15.65 9.67 13.25
C ASN A 89 -15.96 8.16 13.20
N HIS A 90 -15.06 7.34 12.63
CA HIS A 90 -15.25 5.89 12.47
C HIS A 90 -14.05 5.09 13.02
N GLU A 91 -13.39 5.62 14.06
CA GLU A 91 -12.10 5.11 14.54
C GLU A 91 -12.16 3.61 14.89
N SER A 92 -13.24 3.16 15.53
CA SER A 92 -13.43 1.74 15.87
C SER A 92 -13.45 0.82 14.64
N ALA A 93 -14.04 1.27 13.53
CA ALA A 93 -14.10 0.49 12.29
C ALA A 93 -12.73 0.45 11.59
N PHE A 94 -12.00 1.56 11.60
CA PHE A 94 -10.62 1.58 11.11
C PHE A 94 -9.68 0.73 11.98
N ASP A 95 -9.88 0.71 13.30
CA ASP A 95 -9.12 -0.13 14.22
C ASP A 95 -9.42 -1.63 14.03
N GLU A 96 -10.64 -2.00 13.67
CA GLU A 96 -10.97 -3.36 13.23
C GLU A 96 -10.20 -3.77 11.98
N LEU A 97 -10.19 -2.92 10.95
CA LEU A 97 -9.39 -3.17 9.74
C LEU A 97 -7.89 -3.22 10.03
N ARG A 98 -7.39 -2.34 10.89
CA ARG A 98 -5.99 -2.32 11.30
C ARG A 98 -5.59 -3.61 12.01
N ARG A 99 -6.49 -4.25 12.76
CA ARG A 99 -6.21 -5.53 13.44
C ARG A 99 -5.97 -6.69 12.46
N ILE A 100 -6.48 -6.63 11.22
CA ILE A 100 -6.21 -7.65 10.19
C ILE A 100 -4.70 -7.82 9.96
N ARG A 101 -3.96 -6.72 9.99
CA ARG A 101 -2.49 -6.71 9.87
C ARG A 101 -1.78 -7.56 10.94
N LEU A 102 -2.38 -7.70 12.12
CA LEU A 102 -1.81 -8.48 13.21
C LEU A 102 -1.88 -9.99 12.92
N ASP A 103 -2.83 -10.41 12.08
CA ASP A 103 -2.88 -11.76 11.55
C ASP A 103 -1.90 -11.92 10.38
N ARG A 104 -0.67 -12.30 10.71
CA ARG A 104 0.38 -12.57 9.72
C ARG A 104 0.01 -13.69 8.74
N SER A 105 -0.94 -14.56 9.07
CA SER A 105 -1.42 -15.59 8.14
C SER A 105 -2.30 -15.02 7.02
N PHE A 106 -2.91 -13.86 7.25
CA PHE A 106 -3.71 -13.15 6.26
C PHE A 106 -2.85 -12.50 5.18
N GLY A 107 -1.61 -12.09 5.50
CA GLY A 107 -0.65 -11.58 4.51
C GLY A 107 -0.93 -10.15 4.04
N ILE A 108 -1.51 -9.33 4.90
CA ILE A 108 -1.73 -7.90 4.66
C ILE A 108 -0.90 -7.10 5.67
N ASP A 109 -0.04 -6.21 5.17
CA ASP A 109 0.73 -5.26 5.99
C ASP A 109 0.29 -3.83 5.64
N GLY A 110 -0.96 -3.51 6.02
CA GLY A 110 -1.62 -2.25 5.70
C GLY A 110 -1.63 -1.24 6.85
N TYR A 111 -1.36 0.03 6.54
CA TYR A 111 -1.46 1.14 7.50
C TYR A 111 -2.37 2.26 6.99
N PHE A 112 -2.81 3.13 7.90
CA PHE A 112 -3.58 4.32 7.58
C PHE A 112 -2.75 5.58 7.83
N VAL A 113 -2.83 6.53 6.90
CA VAL A 113 -2.29 7.88 7.03
C VAL A 113 -3.48 8.84 7.05
N LYS A 114 -3.66 9.55 8.17
CA LYS A 114 -4.69 10.58 8.30
C LYS A 114 -4.24 11.82 7.51
N VAL A 115 -5.06 12.25 6.57
CA VAL A 115 -4.82 13.43 5.73
C VAL A 115 -5.44 14.63 6.41
N TYR A 116 -4.61 15.62 6.71
CA TYR A 116 -5.04 16.88 7.31
C TYR A 116 -4.94 18.02 6.28
N PRO A 117 -5.90 18.97 6.24
CA PRO A 117 -5.80 20.16 5.41
C PRO A 117 -4.73 21.12 5.95
N ASN A 118 -4.20 21.99 5.09
CA ASN A 118 -3.12 22.94 5.45
C ASN A 118 -3.48 23.96 6.55
N THR A 119 -4.77 24.12 6.84
CA THR A 119 -5.29 24.95 7.92
C THR A 119 -5.34 24.24 9.28
N HIS A 120 -5.16 22.91 9.31
CA HIS A 120 -5.25 22.12 10.53
C HIS A 120 -3.93 22.13 11.31
N ARG A 121 -4.01 22.14 12.65
CA ARG A 121 -2.82 22.21 13.52
C ARG A 121 -1.83 21.05 13.34
N LEU A 122 -2.32 19.87 12.93
CA LEU A 122 -1.52 18.66 12.70
C LEU A 122 -1.02 18.54 11.25
N TYR A 123 -1.21 19.56 10.41
CA TYR A 123 -0.77 19.50 9.01
C TYR A 123 0.73 19.27 8.88
N ASN A 124 1.54 19.97 9.67
CA ASN A 124 3.00 19.84 9.62
C ASN A 124 3.47 18.47 10.09
N ASP A 125 2.80 17.89 11.09
CA ASP A 125 3.08 16.53 11.57
C ASP A 125 2.78 15.52 10.46
N TYR A 126 1.60 15.66 9.82
CA TYR A 126 1.24 14.85 8.65
C TYR A 126 2.24 14.97 7.48
N GLN A 127 2.72 16.17 7.17
CA GLN A 127 3.74 16.35 6.14
C GLN A 127 5.06 15.65 6.51
N SER A 128 5.44 15.68 7.78
CA SER A 128 6.65 15.00 8.28
C SER A 128 6.51 13.48 8.18
N ASP A 129 5.36 12.93 8.62
CA ASP A 129 5.03 11.51 8.47
C ASP A 129 5.03 11.08 7.00
N LEU A 130 4.51 11.93 6.10
CA LEU A 130 4.49 11.65 4.67
C LEU A 130 5.90 11.51 4.09
N ILE A 131 6.82 12.41 4.46
CA ILE A 131 8.23 12.35 4.04
C ILE A 131 8.89 11.07 4.56
N GLU A 132 8.62 10.71 5.82
CA GLU A 132 9.15 9.46 6.39
C GLU A 132 8.63 8.24 5.62
N TRP A 133 7.33 8.17 5.35
CA TRP A 133 6.74 7.08 4.57
C TRP A 133 7.29 7.01 3.15
N GLN A 134 7.47 8.15 2.47
CA GLN A 134 8.11 8.20 1.16
C GLN A 134 9.53 7.65 1.20
N TYR A 135 10.30 7.99 2.23
CA TYR A 135 11.64 7.45 2.42
C TYR A 135 11.60 5.94 2.68
N GLN A 136 10.73 5.47 3.58
CA GLN A 136 10.61 4.04 3.90
C GLN A 136 10.17 3.21 2.70
N PHE A 137 9.16 3.67 1.94
CA PHE A 137 8.66 2.96 0.76
C PHE A 137 9.60 3.12 -0.44
N GLY A 138 10.32 4.24 -0.54
CA GLY A 138 11.27 4.51 -1.61
C GLY A 138 12.67 3.92 -1.40
N THR A 139 12.95 3.26 -0.27
CA THR A 139 14.28 2.72 0.03
C THR A 139 14.27 1.28 0.54
N THR A 140 15.30 0.52 0.17
CA THR A 140 15.52 -0.83 0.69
C THR A 140 16.12 -0.78 2.10
N ARG A 141 16.20 -1.94 2.77
CA ARG A 141 16.93 -2.08 4.05
C ARG A 141 18.43 -1.75 3.95
N LYS A 142 18.98 -1.69 2.74
CA LYS A 142 20.37 -1.30 2.45
C LYS A 142 20.48 0.17 2.03
N HIS A 143 19.40 0.94 2.15
CA HIS A 143 19.33 2.34 1.72
C HIS A 143 19.52 2.55 0.21
N GLU A 144 19.22 1.52 -0.60
CA GLU A 144 19.16 1.65 -2.05
C GLU A 144 17.78 2.19 -2.46
N SER A 145 17.72 3.07 -3.44
CA SER A 145 16.45 3.59 -3.95
C SER A 145 15.65 2.50 -4.67
N LYS A 146 14.32 2.56 -4.57
CA LYS A 146 13.38 1.70 -5.29
C LYS A 146 12.09 2.44 -5.59
N GLY A 147 11.40 2.04 -6.66
CA GLY A 147 10.08 2.56 -6.98
C GLY A 147 8.98 1.87 -6.17
N PHE A 148 7.87 2.57 -5.99
CA PHE A 148 6.64 2.01 -5.44
C PHE A 148 5.41 2.59 -6.14
N LEU A 149 4.25 1.97 -5.93
CA LEU A 149 3.03 2.33 -6.67
C LEU A 149 2.13 3.23 -5.85
N GLU A 150 1.49 4.19 -6.52
CA GLU A 150 0.30 4.89 -6.03
C GLU A 150 -0.90 4.43 -6.85
N ILE A 151 -1.93 3.91 -6.17
CA ILE A 151 -3.13 3.34 -6.78
C ILE A 151 -4.36 4.09 -6.28
N THR A 152 -5.26 4.43 -7.20
CA THR A 152 -6.58 4.98 -6.87
C THR A 152 -7.63 3.86 -6.95
N ILE A 153 -8.47 3.76 -5.92
CA ILE A 153 -9.42 2.65 -5.68
C ILE A 153 -10.83 3.18 -5.41
#